data_AF-A0A3P7LW77-F1
#
_entry.id   AF-A0A3P7LW77-F1
#
_cell.length_a   1.000
_cell.length_b   1.000
_cell.length_c   1.000
_cell.angle_alpha   90.00
_cell.angle_beta   90.00
_cell.angle_gamma   90.00
#
_symmetry.space_group_name_H-M   'P 1'
#
loop_
_entity.id
_entity.type
_entity.pdbx_description
1 polymer ?
#
loop_
_entity_poly.entity_id
_entity_poly.type
_entity_poly.pdbx_seq_one_letter_code
_entity_poly.pdbx_strand_id
1 'polypeptide(L)'
;MSKSSFKAFVEYKAWFAAKELVDSERRYVDKLRLLDEIFRERVVKEAAIDKDKQHKIFANIASLYQFHNTHFLPQLMEASRDWHTTKRIANVVRKQAPFLKMYSEYTNNYDRATKVFEEMKKKKKFADVVREIEKLPECEGLPLSHHLICPVQRVMRYQLLLQVAI
;
A
#
# COMPACT_ATOMS: atom_id res chain seq x y z
N MET A 1 -2.40 6.84 -40.73
CA MET A 1 -1.34 6.85 -39.69
C MET A 1 -0.21 5.93 -40.12
N SER A 2 1.05 6.36 -40.06
CA SER A 2 2.21 5.50 -40.38
C SER A 2 2.46 4.47 -39.26
N LYS A 3 3.05 3.31 -39.59
CA LYS A 3 3.46 2.30 -38.60
C LYS A 3 4.41 2.86 -37.53
N SER A 4 5.23 3.85 -37.90
CA SER A 4 6.17 4.52 -36.98
C SER A 4 5.45 5.42 -35.96
N SER A 5 4.43 6.16 -36.41
CA SER A 5 3.62 7.04 -35.55
C SER A 5 2.76 6.26 -34.56
N PHE A 6 2.23 5.09 -34.96
CA PHE A 6 1.47 4.21 -34.05
C PHE A 6 2.36 3.58 -32.97
N LYS A 7 3.58 3.14 -33.33
CA LYS A 7 4.55 2.59 -32.37
C LYS A 7 4.96 3.61 -31.31
N ALA A 8 5.26 4.84 -31.70
CA ALA A 8 5.60 5.93 -30.79
C ALA A 8 4.44 6.25 -29.81
N PHE A 9 3.20 6.25 -30.30
CA PHE A 9 2.02 6.45 -29.47
C PHE A 9 1.82 5.36 -28.42
N VAL A 10 2.04 4.10 -28.79
CA VAL A 10 1.96 2.95 -27.86
C VAL A 10 3.06 3.01 -26.80
N GLU A 11 4.29 3.35 -27.19
CA GLU A 11 5.41 3.50 -26.25
C GLU A 11 5.19 4.64 -25.25
N TYR A 12 4.60 5.75 -25.70
CA TYR A 12 4.24 6.89 -24.85
C TYR A 12 3.17 6.54 -23.82
N LYS A 13 2.13 5.79 -24.21
CA LYS A 13 1.11 5.28 -23.28
C LYS A 13 1.69 4.32 -22.24
N ALA A 14 2.57 3.42 -22.66
CA ALA A 14 3.22 2.47 -21.76
C ALA A 14 4.10 3.18 -20.72
N TRP A 15 4.82 4.23 -21.14
CA TRP A 15 5.64 5.04 -20.23
C TRP A 15 4.79 5.75 -19.17
N PHE A 16 3.67 6.35 -19.55
CA PHE A 16 2.76 6.97 -18.58
C PHE A 16 2.17 5.97 -17.60
N ALA A 17 1.77 4.79 -18.07
CA ALA A 17 1.26 3.74 -17.19
C ALA A 17 2.33 3.29 -16.18
N ALA A 18 3.58 3.16 -16.62
CA ALA A 18 4.70 2.82 -15.76
C ALA A 18 4.99 3.91 -14.72
N LYS A 19 4.99 5.18 -15.13
CA LYS A 19 5.16 6.32 -14.24
C LYS A 19 4.05 6.38 -13.20
N GLU A 20 2.79 6.24 -13.62
CA GLU A 20 1.65 6.22 -12.69
C GLU A 20 1.71 5.03 -11.73
N LEU A 21 2.23 3.88 -12.16
CA LEU A 21 2.47 2.75 -11.26
C LEU A 21 3.45 3.12 -10.14
N VAL A 22 4.58 3.74 -10.47
CA VAL A 22 5.58 4.20 -9.50
C VAL A 22 5.02 5.28 -8.58
N ASP A 23 4.36 6.29 -9.15
CA ASP A 23 3.83 7.44 -8.39
C ASP A 23 2.68 6.99 -7.47
N SER A 24 1.83 6.08 -7.93
CA SER A 24 0.80 5.46 -7.07
C SER A 24 1.39 4.51 -6.04
N GLU A 25 2.53 3.86 -6.32
CA GLU A 25 3.21 3.02 -5.36
C GLU A 25 3.85 3.82 -4.24
N ARG A 26 4.49 4.93 -4.58
CA ARG A 26 5.06 5.84 -3.58
C ARG A 26 3.99 6.31 -2.59
N ARG A 27 2.85 6.79 -3.11
CA ARG A 27 1.69 7.15 -2.29
C ARG A 27 1.19 6.00 -1.43
N TYR A 28 1.25 4.76 -1.93
CA TYR A 28 0.84 3.59 -1.15
C TYR A 28 1.84 3.26 -0.03
N VAL A 29 3.14 3.36 -0.28
CA VAL A 29 4.19 3.21 0.75
C VAL A 29 4.04 4.26 1.84
N ASP A 30 3.74 5.51 1.49
CA ASP A 30 3.49 6.58 2.45
C ASP A 30 2.29 6.26 3.36
N LYS A 31 1.22 5.69 2.80
CA LYS A 31 0.05 5.21 3.58
C LYS A 31 0.39 4.03 4.47
N LEU A 32 1.20 3.09 3.99
CA LEU A 32 1.68 1.97 4.82
C LEU A 32 2.55 2.45 5.97
N ARG A 33 3.39 3.46 5.73
CA ARG A 33 4.21 4.12 6.74
C ARG A 33 3.35 4.77 7.83
N LEU A 34 2.29 5.48 7.44
CA LEU A 34 1.31 6.04 8.38
C LEU A 34 0.71 4.95 9.28
N LEU A 35 0.33 3.80 8.71
CA LEU A 35 -0.30 2.72 9.47
C LEU A 35 0.70 2.00 10.39
N ASP A 36 1.94 1.81 9.96
CA ASP A 36 2.96 1.08 10.71
C ASP A 36 3.76 1.99 11.67
N GLU A 37 4.60 2.88 11.13
CA GLU A 37 5.55 3.68 11.91
C GLU A 37 4.87 4.77 12.76
N ILE A 38 3.71 5.27 12.34
CA ILE A 38 3.00 6.31 13.09
C ILE A 38 1.93 5.68 13.96
N PHE A 39 0.95 4.99 13.37
CA PHE A 39 -0.21 4.53 14.11
C PHE A 39 0.07 3.31 14.99
N ARG A 40 0.60 2.21 14.43
CA ARG A 40 0.89 1.01 15.21
C ARG A 40 1.91 1.28 16.30
N GLU A 41 3.01 1.97 15.99
CA GLU A 41 4.02 2.30 17.01
C GLU A 41 3.47 3.16 18.13
N ARG A 42 2.62 4.15 17.83
CA ARG A 42 2.01 4.98 18.87
C ARG A 42 1.08 4.17 19.78
N VAL A 43 0.28 3.29 19.20
CA VAL A 43 -0.59 2.37 19.96
C VAL A 43 0.22 1.46 20.88
N VAL A 44 1.35 0.93 20.40
CA VAL A 44 2.28 0.11 21.18
C VAL A 44 2.94 0.91 22.30
N LYS A 45 3.52 2.06 21.97
CA LYS A 45 4.24 2.94 22.90
C LYS A 45 3.35 3.43 24.03
N GLU A 46 2.11 3.79 23.71
CA GLU A 46 1.16 4.24 24.73
C GLU A 46 0.48 3.08 25.45
N ALA A 47 0.65 1.83 25.01
CA ALA A 47 -0.14 0.69 25.48
C ALA A 47 -1.65 1.03 25.46
N ALA A 48 -2.13 1.57 24.33
CA ALA A 48 -3.50 2.04 24.19
C ALA A 48 -4.53 0.89 24.20
N ILE A 49 -4.09 -0.29 23.76
CA ILE A 49 -4.83 -1.56 23.73
C ILE A 49 -3.85 -2.72 23.99
N ASP A 50 -4.37 -3.90 24.35
CA ASP A 50 -3.56 -5.11 24.57
C ASP A 50 -3.00 -5.70 23.26
N LYS A 51 -1.97 -6.55 23.39
CA LYS A 51 -1.25 -7.13 22.24
C LYS A 51 -2.14 -7.97 21.32
N ASP A 52 -3.14 -8.67 21.85
CA ASP A 52 -4.05 -9.47 21.05
C ASP A 52 -4.92 -8.57 20.14
N LYS A 53 -5.43 -7.45 20.68
CA LYS A 53 -6.13 -6.46 19.88
C LYS A 53 -5.23 -5.74 18.89
N GLN A 54 -3.97 -5.43 19.25
CA GLN A 54 -2.99 -4.88 18.31
C GLN A 54 -2.79 -5.81 17.12
N HIS A 55 -2.53 -7.10 17.38
CA HIS A 55 -2.36 -8.10 16.34
C HIS A 55 -3.61 -8.20 15.45
N LYS A 56 -4.82 -8.15 16.04
CA LYS A 56 -6.08 -8.17 15.29
C LYS A 56 -6.29 -6.95 14.41
N ILE A 57 -5.90 -5.75 14.84
CA ILE A 57 -6.09 -4.51 14.06
C ILE A 57 -5.05 -4.41 12.95
N PHE A 58 -3.78 -4.69 13.26
CA PHE A 58 -2.67 -4.41 12.36
C PHE A 58 -2.24 -5.59 11.50
N ALA A 59 -2.62 -6.83 11.87
CA ALA A 59 -2.23 -8.05 11.15
C ALA A 59 -0.73 -8.03 10.79
N ASN A 60 -0.42 -8.19 9.50
CA ASN A 60 0.93 -8.15 8.94
C ASN A 60 1.28 -6.81 8.27
N ILE A 61 0.68 -5.68 8.69
CA ILE A 61 0.92 -4.35 8.08
C ILE A 61 2.41 -3.97 8.07
N ALA A 62 3.15 -4.32 9.12
CA ALA A 62 4.59 -4.07 9.20
C ALA A 62 5.36 -4.84 8.11
N SER A 63 4.95 -6.08 7.84
CA SER A 63 5.56 -6.89 6.77
C SER A 63 5.24 -6.33 5.39
N LEU A 64 4.01 -5.86 5.17
CA LEU A 64 3.63 -5.15 3.94
C LEU A 64 4.46 -3.88 3.78
N TYR A 65 4.54 -3.03 4.80
CA TYR A 65 5.33 -1.80 4.75
C TYR A 65 6.80 -2.08 4.41
N GLN A 66 7.44 -2.99 5.14
CA GLN A 66 8.84 -3.35 4.92
C GLN A 66 9.08 -3.85 3.50
N PHE A 67 8.25 -4.76 2.99
CA PHE A 67 8.39 -5.26 1.62
C PHE A 67 8.23 -4.15 0.57
N HIS A 68 7.19 -3.34 0.68
CA HIS A 68 6.90 -2.29 -0.30
C HIS A 68 7.95 -1.18 -0.28
N ASN A 69 8.40 -0.78 0.92
CA ASN A 69 9.39 0.29 1.10
C ASN A 69 10.82 -0.14 0.69
N THR A 70 11.26 -1.34 1.08
CA THR A 70 12.66 -1.76 0.92
C THR A 70 12.94 -2.60 -0.32
N HIS A 71 11.91 -3.25 -0.89
CA HIS A 71 12.07 -4.15 -2.02
C HIS A 71 11.30 -3.71 -3.26
N PHE A 72 9.99 -3.50 -3.15
CA PHE A 72 9.15 -3.31 -4.35
C PHE A 72 9.27 -1.92 -4.97
N LEU A 73 9.11 -0.85 -4.18
CA LEU A 73 9.22 0.53 -4.67
C LEU A 73 10.62 0.83 -5.26
N PRO A 74 11.75 0.46 -4.61
CA PRO A 74 13.08 0.67 -5.19
C PRO A 74 13.26 -0.01 -6.55
N GLN A 75 12.80 -1.27 -6.70
CA GLN A 75 12.86 -1.99 -7.97
C GLN A 75 11.99 -1.33 -9.06
N LEU A 76 10.83 -0.80 -8.70
CA LEU A 76 9.97 -0.06 -9.64
C LEU A 76 10.60 1.28 -10.06
N MET A 77 11.22 2.00 -9.12
CA MET A 77 11.93 3.25 -9.41
C MET A 77 13.13 3.03 -10.33
N GLU A 78 13.91 1.98 -10.10
CA GLU A 78 15.03 1.57 -10.96
C GLU A 78 14.53 1.20 -12.37
N ALA A 79 13.51 0.35 -12.47
CA ALA A 79 12.94 -0.03 -13.76
C ALA A 79 12.31 1.14 -14.53
N SER A 80 11.79 2.16 -13.83
CA SER A 80 11.28 3.38 -14.43
C SER A 80 12.39 4.32 -14.90
N ARG A 81 13.54 4.35 -14.22
CA ARG A 81 14.71 5.13 -14.65
C ARG A 81 15.31 4.57 -15.94
N ASP A 82 15.41 3.25 -16.02
CA ASP A 82 15.98 2.54 -17.17
C ASP A 82 14.95 2.18 -18.25
N TRP A 83 13.83 2.92 -18.31
CA TRP A 83 12.70 2.63 -19.19
C TRP A 83 13.11 2.43 -20.65
N HIS A 84 13.97 3.30 -21.17
CA HIS A 84 14.46 3.28 -22.55
C HIS A 84 15.42 2.11 -22.83
N THR A 85 16.02 1.53 -21.79
CA THR A 85 17.05 0.50 -21.91
C THR A 85 16.50 -0.90 -21.66
N THR A 86 15.50 -1.04 -20.78
CA THR A 86 15.07 -2.36 -20.31
C THR A 86 13.60 -2.71 -20.48
N LYS A 87 12.67 -1.78 -20.76
CA LYS A 87 11.21 -2.06 -20.93
C LYS A 87 10.65 -3.08 -19.91
N ARG A 88 11.11 -3.02 -18.66
CA ARG A 88 11.06 -4.15 -17.69
C ARG A 88 10.09 -3.99 -16.54
N ILE A 89 9.31 -2.91 -16.44
CA ILE A 89 8.44 -2.71 -15.27
C ILE A 89 7.43 -3.86 -15.09
N ALA A 90 6.87 -4.37 -16.19
CA ALA A 90 6.02 -5.56 -16.18
C ALA A 90 6.75 -6.81 -15.67
N ASN A 91 8.05 -6.96 -15.98
CA ASN A 91 8.87 -8.05 -15.47
C ASN A 91 9.13 -7.95 -13.97
N VAL A 92 9.29 -6.72 -13.43
CA VAL A 92 9.40 -6.50 -11.98
C VAL A 92 8.11 -6.94 -11.30
N VAL A 93 6.96 -6.45 -11.77
CA VAL A 93 5.65 -6.82 -11.20
C VAL A 93 5.41 -8.33 -11.31
N ARG A 94 5.73 -8.96 -12.45
CA ARG A 94 5.55 -10.40 -12.65
C ARG A 94 6.48 -11.25 -11.78
N LYS A 95 7.76 -10.86 -11.64
CA LYS A 95 8.71 -11.55 -10.76
C LYS A 95 8.27 -11.50 -9.31
N GLN A 96 7.66 -10.39 -8.92
CA GLN A 96 7.25 -10.15 -7.55
C GLN A 96 5.85 -10.69 -7.27
N ALA A 97 5.06 -11.13 -8.26
CA ALA A 97 3.71 -11.69 -8.08
C ALA A 97 3.52 -12.68 -6.90
N PRO A 98 4.51 -13.50 -6.47
CA PRO A 98 4.39 -14.28 -5.24
C PRO A 98 4.09 -13.46 -3.97
N PHE A 99 4.44 -12.16 -3.90
CA PHE A 99 4.10 -11.28 -2.77
C PHE A 99 2.58 -11.14 -2.59
N LEU A 100 1.78 -11.33 -3.64
CA LEU A 100 0.31 -11.27 -3.52
C LEU A 100 -0.24 -12.27 -2.48
N LYS A 101 0.50 -13.35 -2.20
CA LYS A 101 0.14 -14.30 -1.14
C LYS A 101 0.18 -13.66 0.26
N MET A 102 1.06 -12.68 0.49
CA MET A 102 1.16 -11.98 1.77
C MET A 102 -0.06 -11.11 2.06
N TYR A 103 -0.75 -10.65 1.00
CA TYR A 103 -1.98 -9.89 1.14
C TYR A 103 -3.15 -10.75 1.61
N SER A 104 -3.14 -12.07 1.38
CA SER A 104 -4.19 -12.97 1.84
C SER A 104 -4.38 -12.91 3.36
N GLU A 105 -3.30 -12.80 4.12
CA GLU A 105 -3.36 -12.65 5.57
C GLU A 105 -4.07 -11.35 5.98
N TYR A 106 -3.68 -10.22 5.37
CA TYR A 106 -4.30 -8.94 5.64
C TYR A 106 -5.78 -8.91 5.23
N THR A 107 -6.08 -9.36 4.00
CA THR A 107 -7.45 -9.33 3.45
C THR A 107 -8.39 -10.22 4.22
N ASN A 108 -7.94 -11.42 4.64
CA ASN A 108 -8.76 -12.34 5.42
C ASN A 108 -9.02 -11.82 6.84
N ASN A 109 -8.11 -11.02 7.39
CA ASN A 109 -8.27 -10.41 8.70
C ASN A 109 -9.00 -9.06 8.67
N TYR A 110 -9.12 -8.41 7.51
CA TYR A 110 -9.62 -7.03 7.39
C TYR A 110 -10.97 -6.80 8.06
N ASP A 111 -11.97 -7.64 7.78
CA ASP A 111 -13.31 -7.49 8.38
C ASP A 111 -13.28 -7.57 9.91
N ARG A 112 -12.41 -8.44 10.45
CA ARG A 112 -12.20 -8.57 11.89
C ARG A 112 -11.46 -7.36 12.44
N ALA A 113 -10.42 -6.88 11.75
CA ALA A 113 -9.65 -5.70 12.12
C ALA A 113 -10.54 -4.47 12.25
N THR A 114 -11.42 -4.22 11.26
CA THR A 114 -12.34 -3.07 11.28
C THR A 114 -13.31 -3.14 12.47
N LYS A 115 -13.86 -4.32 12.77
CA LYS A 115 -14.75 -4.50 13.94
C LYS A 115 -14.03 -4.19 15.25
N VAL A 116 -12.82 -4.72 15.44
CA VAL A 116 -12.02 -4.46 16.65
C VAL A 116 -11.59 -3.00 16.72
N PHE A 117 -11.23 -2.38 15.60
CA PHE A 117 -10.89 -0.97 15.52
C PHE A 117 -12.05 -0.08 15.98
N GLU A 118 -13.27 -0.30 15.48
CA GLU A 118 -14.46 0.44 15.87
C GLU A 118 -14.85 0.21 17.34
N GLU A 119 -14.66 -1.02 17.85
CA GLU A 119 -14.86 -1.32 19.27
C GLU A 119 -13.86 -0.53 20.14
N MET A 120 -12.59 -0.49 19.73
CA MET A 120 -11.54 0.18 20.48
C MET A 120 -11.63 1.71 20.39
N LYS A 121 -12.19 2.27 19.31
CA LYS A 121 -12.50 3.71 19.22
C LYS A 121 -13.49 4.19 20.27
N LYS A 122 -14.20 3.30 20.98
CA LYS A 122 -15.04 3.64 22.13
C LYS A 122 -14.26 3.78 23.44
N LYS A 123 -13.01 3.30 23.49
CA LYS A 123 -12.14 3.37 24.67
C LYS A 123 -11.33 4.66 24.62
N LYS A 124 -11.48 5.51 25.65
CA LYS A 124 -10.88 6.85 25.73
C LYS A 124 -9.42 6.88 25.26
N LYS A 125 -8.58 6.01 25.81
CA LYS A 125 -7.14 5.98 25.51
C LYS A 125 -6.83 5.73 24.03
N PHE A 126 -7.49 4.77 23.41
CA PHE A 126 -7.31 4.48 21.98
C PHE A 126 -7.96 5.55 21.10
N ALA A 127 -9.14 6.04 21.50
CA ALA A 127 -9.83 7.12 20.79
C ALA A 127 -9.01 8.42 20.74
N ASP A 128 -8.31 8.74 21.82
CA ASP A 128 -7.43 9.91 21.89
C ASP A 128 -6.21 9.74 20.95
N VAL A 129 -5.57 8.56 20.95
CA VAL A 129 -4.48 8.25 19.99
C VAL A 129 -4.96 8.38 18.54
N VAL A 130 -6.10 7.79 18.20
CA VAL A 130 -6.70 7.89 16.86
C VAL A 130 -6.96 9.35 16.49
N ARG A 131 -7.56 10.13 17.39
CA ARG A 131 -7.89 11.55 17.15
C ARG A 131 -6.64 12.39 16.91
N GLU A 132 -5.57 12.18 17.68
CA GLU A 132 -4.32 12.93 17.50
C GLU A 132 -3.61 12.57 16.19
N ILE A 133 -3.68 11.30 15.77
CA ILE A 133 -3.11 10.88 14.50
C ILE A 133 -3.93 11.38 13.31
N GLU A 134 -5.27 11.36 13.39
CA GLU A 134 -6.16 11.87 12.33
C GLU A 134 -5.97 13.38 12.07
N LYS A 135 -5.36 14.14 13.00
CA LYS A 135 -4.98 15.55 12.81
C LYS A 135 -3.64 15.75 12.08
N LEU A 136 -2.83 14.70 11.97
CA LEU A 136 -1.53 14.79 11.32
C LEU A 136 -1.71 15.01 9.81
N PRO A 137 -0.82 15.79 9.16
CA PRO A 137 -0.91 16.02 7.72
C PRO A 137 -0.83 14.73 6.90
N GLU A 138 -0.14 13.70 7.42
CA GLU A 138 -0.04 12.37 6.83
C GLU A 138 -1.39 11.66 6.68
N CYS A 139 -2.40 11.99 7.50
CA CYS A 139 -3.75 11.45 7.36
C CYS A 139 -4.56 12.12 6.23
N GLU A 140 -4.08 13.23 5.65
CA GLU A 140 -4.75 13.98 4.58
C GLU A 140 -6.19 14.41 4.94
N GLY A 141 -6.48 14.60 6.23
CA GLY A 141 -7.83 14.92 6.73
C GLY A 141 -8.84 13.77 6.61
N LEU A 142 -8.38 12.54 6.33
CA LEU A 142 -9.19 11.35 6.22
C LEU A 142 -9.14 10.52 7.51
N PRO A 143 -10.23 9.82 7.88
CA PRO A 143 -10.24 8.96 9.04
C PRO A 143 -9.29 7.76 8.84
N LEU A 144 -8.72 7.24 9.94
CA LEU A 144 -7.78 6.10 9.88
C LEU A 144 -8.41 4.83 9.26
N SER A 145 -9.73 4.67 9.37
CA SER A 145 -10.46 3.58 8.69
C SER A 145 -10.32 3.62 7.17
N HIS A 146 -10.19 4.80 6.57
CA HIS A 146 -9.95 4.98 5.13
C HIS A 146 -8.54 4.51 4.73
N HIS A 147 -7.57 4.65 5.63
CA HIS A 147 -6.21 4.17 5.38
C HIS A 147 -6.12 2.65 5.56
N LEU A 148 -6.82 2.08 6.54
CA LEU A 148 -6.83 0.62 6.81
C LEU A 148 -7.34 -0.23 5.65
N ILE A 149 -8.23 0.29 4.78
CA ILE A 149 -8.72 -0.42 3.58
C ILE A 149 -7.71 -0.37 2.42
N CYS A 150 -6.71 0.51 2.46
CA CYS A 150 -5.79 0.73 1.34
C CYS A 150 -5.06 -0.55 0.88
N PRO A 151 -4.57 -1.45 1.75
CA PRO A 151 -3.96 -2.70 1.31
C PRO A 151 -4.91 -3.62 0.53
N VAL A 152 -6.19 -3.71 0.94
CA VAL A 152 -7.22 -4.48 0.23
C VAL A 152 -7.45 -3.91 -1.16
N GLN A 153 -7.55 -2.57 -1.27
CA GLN A 153 -7.73 -1.93 -2.57
C GLN A 153 -6.46 -2.01 -3.44
N ARG A 154 -5.27 -2.00 -2.84
CA ARG A 154 -4.00 -2.07 -3.59
C ARG A 154 -3.83 -3.44 -4.24
N VAL A 155 -4.11 -4.53 -3.53
CA VAL A 155 -4.01 -5.88 -4.11
C VAL A 155 -4.97 -6.08 -5.28
N MET A 156 -6.19 -5.56 -5.20
CA MET A 156 -7.15 -5.60 -6.33
C MET A 156 -6.60 -4.85 -7.55
N ARG A 157 -5.95 -3.70 -7.36
CA ARG A 157 -5.31 -2.95 -8.46
C ARG A 157 -4.16 -3.73 -9.09
N TYR A 158 -3.34 -4.42 -8.30
CA TYR A 158 -2.29 -5.28 -8.86
C TYR A 158 -2.86 -6.43 -9.68
N GLN A 159 -3.95 -7.05 -9.24
CA GLN A 159 -4.60 -8.11 -10.02
C GLN A 159 -5.07 -7.60 -11.39
N LEU A 160 -5.70 -6.41 -11.44
CA LEU A 160 -6.10 -5.78 -12.69
C LEU A 160 -4.91 -5.44 -13.59
N LEU A 161 -3.84 -4.86 -13.01
CA LEU A 161 -2.62 -4.52 -13.76
C LEU A 161 -1.94 -5.75 -14.35
N LEU A 162 -1.89 -6.86 -13.59
CA LEU A 162 -1.33 -8.12 -14.06
C LEU A 162 -2.18 -8.76 -15.16
N GLN A 163 -3.51 -8.63 -15.12
CA GLN A 163 -4.39 -9.13 -16.18
C GLN A 163 -4.25 -8.34 -17.49
N VAL A 164 -4.04 -7.03 -17.41
CA VAL A 164 -3.89 -6.15 -18.60
C VAL A 164 -2.49 -6.24 -19.21
N ALA A 165 -1.48 -6.63 -18.42
CA ALA A 165 -0.09 -6.75 -18.87
C ALA A 165 0.28 -8.13 -19.46
N ILE A 166 -0.66 -9.09 -19.51
CA ILE A 166 -0.49 -10.45 -20.07
C ILE A 166 -1.32 -10.59 -21.34
#